data_AF-A0A7H9VFZ7-F1
#
_entry.id   AF-A0A7H9VFZ7-F1
#
_cell.length_a   1.000
_cell.length_b   1.000
_cell.length_c   1.000
_cell.angle_alpha   90.00
_cell.angle_beta   90.00
_cell.angle_gamma   90.00
#
_symmetry.space_group_name_H-M   'P 1'
#
loop_
_entity.id
_entity.type
_entity.pdbx_description
1 polymer ?
#
loop_
_entity_poly.entity_id
_entity_poly.type
_entity_poly.pdbx_seq_one_letter_code
_entity_poly.pdbx_strand_id
1 'polypeptide(L)'
;MIIRPNLPSIDQLYLDAAVRHLTAARNALQCAVLRFDDAGFEHDPTARSYSYVAGIVAEFNDRPRRPVPPAIPTHIAEAAREYRRISRRSY
;
A
#
# COMPACT_ATOMS: atom_id res chain seq x y z
N MET A 1 37.30 16.47 26.61
CA MET A 1 36.63 15.96 25.41
C MET A 1 35.27 15.45 25.82
N ILE A 2 34.21 16.23 25.57
CA ILE A 2 32.84 15.84 25.94
C ILE A 2 32.27 15.10 24.73
N ILE A 3 32.15 13.78 24.83
CA ILE A 3 31.44 12.96 23.84
C ILE A 3 29.98 13.32 24.00
N ARG A 4 29.43 14.13 23.09
CA ARG A 4 27.98 14.34 23.02
C ARG A 4 27.40 13.06 22.42
N PRO A 5 26.63 12.26 23.17
CA PRO A 5 25.97 11.11 22.58
C PRO A 5 25.02 11.66 21.52
N ASN A 6 25.13 11.15 20.29
CA ASN A 6 24.29 11.53 19.15
C ASN A 6 22.91 10.86 19.32
N LEU A 7 22.27 11.14 20.45
CA LEU A 7 20.96 10.59 20.79
C LEU A 7 19.92 11.27 19.90
N PRO A 8 19.08 10.51 19.20
CA PRO A 8 17.99 11.07 18.45
C PRO A 8 17.08 11.88 19.38
N SER A 9 16.52 12.97 18.87
CA SER A 9 15.53 13.73 19.64
C SER A 9 14.30 12.87 19.93
N ILE A 10 13.55 13.23 20.97
CA ILE A 10 12.29 12.55 21.31
C ILE A 10 11.35 12.51 20.10
N ASP A 11 11.30 13.60 19.33
CA ASP A 11 10.48 13.69 18.11
C ASP A 11 10.94 12.71 17.02
N GLN A 12 12.26 12.54 16.84
CA GLN A 12 12.81 11.57 15.89
C GLN A 12 12.46 10.14 16.29
N LEU A 13 12.49 9.82 17.58
CA LEU A 13 12.10 8.51 18.08
C LEU A 13 10.61 8.20 17.75
N TYR A 14 9.72 9.18 17.95
CA TYR A 14 8.30 9.02 17.63
C TYR A 14 8.04 8.94 16.13
N LEU A 15 8.75 9.72 15.32
CA LEU A 15 8.68 9.64 13.86
C LEU A 15 9.13 8.26 13.37
N ASP A 16 10.26 7.74 13.85
CA ASP A 16 10.75 6.41 13.48
C ASP A 16 9.76 5.31 13.88
N ALA A 17 9.17 5.41 15.07
CA ALA A 17 8.13 4.49 15.51
C ALA A 17 6.90 4.55 14.59
N ALA A 18 6.44 5.75 14.24
CA ALA A 18 5.31 5.94 13.33
C ALA A 18 5.59 5.35 11.94
N VAL A 19 6.77 5.58 11.37
CA VAL A 19 7.17 5.02 10.07
C VAL A 19 7.20 3.49 10.11
N ARG A 20 7.70 2.88 11.19
CA ARG A 20 7.68 1.42 11.38
C ARG A 20 6.25 0.88 11.43
N HIS A 21 5.35 1.52 12.17
CA HIS A 21 3.95 1.12 12.24
C HIS A 21 3.24 1.24 10.89
N LEU A 22 3.48 2.34 10.16
CA LEU A 22 2.92 2.54 8.82
C LEU A 22 3.46 1.51 7.82
N THR A 23 4.74 1.15 7.91
CA THR A 23 5.34 0.11 7.07
C THR A 23 4.71 -1.25 7.33
N ALA A 24 4.48 -1.61 8.60
CA ALA A 24 3.79 -2.85 8.97
C ALA A 24 2.34 -2.85 8.45
N ALA A 25 1.61 -1.75 8.64
CA ALA A 25 0.24 -1.59 8.15
C ALA A 25 0.16 -1.72 6.62
N ARG A 26 1.08 -1.07 5.90
CA ARG A 26 1.19 -1.15 4.43
C ARG A 26 1.36 -2.59 3.95
N ASN A 27 2.20 -3.37 4.62
CA ASN A 27 2.44 -4.77 4.24
C ASN A 27 1.23 -5.67 4.55
N ALA A 28 0.56 -5.45 5.68
CA ALA A 28 -0.67 -6.17 6.02
C ALA A 28 -1.79 -5.86 5.01
N LEU A 29 -1.95 -4.58 4.64
CA LEU A 29 -2.92 -4.15 3.63
C LEU A 29 -2.60 -4.73 2.25
N GLN A 30 -1.32 -4.77 1.85
CA GLN A 30 -0.93 -5.42 0.58
C GLN A 30 -1.32 -6.89 0.58
N CYS A 31 -1.03 -7.61 1.67
CA CYS A 31 -1.39 -9.02 1.81
C CYS A 31 -2.92 -9.22 1.74
N ALA A 32 -3.69 -8.34 2.39
CA ALA A 32 -5.14 -8.38 2.33
C ALA A 32 -5.67 -8.17 0.90
N VAL A 33 -5.16 -7.18 0.16
CA VAL A 33 -5.53 -6.95 -1.25
C VAL A 33 -5.29 -8.20 -2.10
N LEU A 34 -4.11 -8.83 -1.97
CA LEU A 34 -3.79 -10.03 -2.74
C LEU A 34 -4.73 -11.20 -2.39
N ARG A 35 -5.05 -11.39 -1.11
CA ARG A 35 -6.00 -12.43 -0.68
C ARG A 35 -7.42 -12.19 -1.19
N PHE A 36 -7.84 -10.93 -1.24
CA PHE A 36 -9.12 -10.56 -1.83
C PHE A 36 -9.13 -10.86 -3.34
N ASP A 37 -8.07 -10.49 -4.06
CA ASP A 37 -7.90 -10.81 -5.48
C ASP A 37 -7.91 -12.33 -5.75
N ASP A 38 -7.20 -13.11 -4.93
CA ASP A 38 -7.17 -14.58 -5.02
C ASP A 38 -8.55 -15.22 -4.78
N ALA A 39 -9.34 -14.64 -3.86
CA ALA A 39 -10.73 -15.02 -3.62
C ALA A 39 -11.69 -14.57 -4.74
N GLY A 40 -11.21 -13.80 -5.72
CA GLY A 40 -12.02 -13.22 -6.79
C GLY A 40 -12.93 -12.07 -6.33
N PHE A 41 -12.64 -11.46 -5.17
CA PHE A 41 -13.41 -10.38 -4.59
C PHE A 41 -12.61 -9.08 -4.61
N GLU A 42 -13.17 -8.04 -5.21
CA GLU A 42 -12.53 -6.72 -5.24
C GLU A 42 -13.02 -5.89 -4.05
N HIS A 43 -12.14 -5.64 -3.07
CA HIS A 43 -12.46 -4.81 -1.91
C HIS A 43 -11.80 -3.43 -2.00
N ASP A 44 -12.47 -2.52 -2.71
CA ASP A 44 -12.01 -1.15 -2.96
C ASP A 44 -11.54 -0.38 -1.70
N PRO A 45 -12.21 -0.46 -0.52
CA PRO A 45 -11.71 0.20 0.68
C PRO A 45 -10.33 -0.28 1.13
N THR A 46 -10.03 -1.57 0.99
CA THR A 46 -8.71 -2.13 1.35
C THR A 46 -7.65 -1.66 0.35
N ALA A 47 -7.96 -1.69 -0.96
CA ALA A 47 -7.03 -1.25 -2.01
C ALA A 47 -6.70 0.25 -1.89
N ARG A 48 -7.71 1.08 -1.56
CA ARG A 48 -7.52 2.51 -1.32
C ARG A 48 -6.70 2.79 -0.08
N SER A 49 -6.96 2.06 1.01
CA SER A 49 -6.20 2.17 2.26
C SER A 49 -4.74 1.76 2.05
N TYR A 50 -4.50 0.67 1.33
CA TYR A 50 -3.15 0.25 0.92
C TYR A 50 -2.44 1.38 0.16
N SER A 51 -3.09 1.91 -0.87
CA SER A 51 -2.50 2.95 -1.73
C SER A 51 -2.16 4.23 -0.97
N TYR A 52 -3.02 4.62 -0.03
CA TYR A 52 -2.79 5.78 0.85
C TYR A 52 -1.56 5.57 1.75
N VAL A 53 -1.50 4.46 2.49
CA VAL A 53 -0.37 4.17 3.40
C VAL A 53 0.93 3.95 2.61
N ALA A 54 0.86 3.30 1.44
CA ALA A 54 2.01 3.13 0.56
C ALA A 54 2.58 4.47 0.06
N GLY A 55 1.72 5.46 -0.18
CA GLY A 55 2.13 6.82 -0.51
C GLY A 55 2.91 7.50 0.61
N ILE A 56 2.43 7.39 1.85
CA ILE A 56 3.12 7.96 3.03
C ILE A 56 4.48 7.28 3.22
N VAL A 57 4.53 5.94 3.16
CA VAL A 57 5.79 5.20 3.31
C VAL A 57 6.79 5.54 2.19
N ALA A 58 6.31 5.80 0.96
CA ALA A 58 7.17 6.22 -0.14
C ALA A 58 7.82 7.59 0.11
N GLU A 59 7.04 8.55 0.64
CA GLU A 59 7.51 9.89 0.99
C GLU A 59 8.64 9.85 2.04
N PHE A 60 8.51 8.99 3.06
CA PHE A 60 9.57 8.80 4.06
C PHE A 60 10.82 8.05 3.56
N ASN A 61 10.76 7.41 2.39
CA ASN A 61 11.88 6.69 1.79
C ASN A 61 12.51 7.47 0.62
N ASP A 62 12.26 8.78 0.53
CA ASP A 62 12.68 9.66 -0.59
C ASP A 62 12.26 9.13 -1.98
N ARG A 63 11.19 8.34 -2.02
CA ARG A 63 10.62 7.86 -3.28
C ARG A 63 9.52 8.81 -3.71
N PRO A 64 9.47 9.21 -5.00
CA PRO A 64 8.41 10.08 -5.47
C PRO A 64 7.05 9.43 -5.21
N ARG A 65 6.18 10.14 -4.48
CA ARG A 65 4.81 9.71 -4.17
C ARG A 65 4.08 9.44 -5.50
N ARG A 66 3.79 8.16 -5.78
CA ARG A 66 2.90 7.82 -6.89
C ARG A 66 1.49 8.22 -6.48
N PRO A 67 0.79 9.07 -7.26
CA PRO A 67 -0.60 9.36 -6.99
C PRO A 67 -1.39 8.05 -6.96
N VAL A 68 -2.30 7.92 -6.01
CA VAL A 68 -3.26 6.81 -5.98
C VAL A 68 -4.01 6.88 -7.31
N PRO A 69 -3.99 5.81 -8.14
CA PRO A 69 -4.75 5.84 -9.37
C PRO A 69 -6.21 6.14 -9.02
N PRO A 70 -6.90 7.03 -9.77
CA PRO A 70 -8.32 7.23 -9.58
C PRO A 70 -9.03 5.87 -9.68
N ALA A 71 -10.16 5.72 -8.96
CA ALA A 71 -10.97 4.51 -9.03
C ALA A 71 -11.12 4.10 -10.50
N ILE A 72 -10.75 2.86 -10.82
CA ILE A 72 -10.77 2.35 -12.18
C ILE A 72 -12.20 2.53 -12.70
N PRO A 73 -12.42 3.23 -13.83
CA PRO A 73 -13.75 3.34 -14.41
C PRO A 73 -14.40 1.97 -14.54
N THR A 74 -15.66 1.84 -14.11
CA THR A 74 -16.36 0.55 -13.93
C THR A 74 -16.26 -0.35 -15.17
N HIS A 75 -16.27 0.22 -16.36
CA HIS A 75 -16.16 -0.51 -17.63
C HIS A 75 -14.79 -1.19 -17.85
N ILE A 76 -13.69 -0.63 -17.34
CA ILE A 76 -12.36 -1.26 -17.41
C ILE A 76 -12.27 -2.42 -16.42
N ALA A 77 -12.85 -2.27 -15.22
CA ALA A 77 -12.92 -3.34 -14.23
C ALA A 77 -13.79 -4.52 -14.75
N GLU A 78 -14.92 -4.21 -15.38
CA GLU A 78 -15.78 -5.20 -16.06
C GLU A 78 -15.05 -5.91 -17.20
N ALA A 79 -14.37 -5.18 -18.09
CA ALA A 79 -13.60 -5.78 -19.18
C ALA A 79 -12.46 -6.68 -18.69
N ALA A 80 -11.75 -6.28 -17.62
CA ALA A 80 -10.70 -7.09 -17.02
C ALA A 80 -11.27 -8.36 -16.35
N ARG A 81 -12.46 -8.26 -15.73
CA ARG A 81 -13.17 -9.40 -15.13
C ARG A 81 -13.65 -10.38 -16.20
N GLU A 82 -14.18 -9.89 -17.31
CA GLU A 82 -14.60 -10.67 -18.47
C GLU A 82 -13.40 -11.39 -19.11
N TYR A 83 -12.28 -10.69 -19.31
CA TYR A 83 -11.05 -11.27 -19.86
C TYR A 83 -10.50 -12.41 -18.98
N ARG A 84 -10.43 -12.20 -17.66
CA ARG A 84 -10.01 -13.26 -16.70
C ARG A 84 -10.95 -14.46 -16.72
N ARG A 85 -12.25 -14.25 -16.95
CA ARG A 85 -13.24 -15.33 -17.09
C ARG A 85 -13.00 -16.15 -18.35
N ILE A 86 -12.71 -15.50 -19.49
CA ILE A 86 -12.41 -16.15 -20.76
C ILE A 86 -11.07 -16.92 -20.69
N SER A 87 -10.05 -16.31 -20.11
CA SER A 87 -8.71 -16.92 -20.01
C SER A 87 -8.68 -18.17 -19.13
N ARG A 88 -9.52 -18.25 -18.09
CA ARG A 88 -9.67 -19.46 -17.23
C ARG A 88 -10.46 -20.59 -17.89
N ARG A 89 -11.22 -20.29 -18.95
CA ARG A 89 -12.04 -21.26 -19.69
C ARG A 89 -11.30 -21.91 -20.87
N SER A 90 -10.10 -21.42 -21.17
CA SER A 90 -9.28 -21.83 -22.33
C SER A 90 -8.23 -22.89 -21.98
N TYR A 91 -8.39 -23.59 -20.84
CA TYR A 91 -7.63 -24.77 -20.45
C TYR A 91 -8.55 -25.99 -20.45
#